data_AF-A0A1C5FTY7-F1
#
_entry.id   AF-A0A1C5FTY7-F1
#
_cell.length_a   1.000
_cell.length_b   1.000
_cell.length_c   1.000
_cell.angle_alpha   90.00
_cell.angle_beta   90.00
_cell.angle_gamma   90.00
#
_symmetry.space_group_name_H-M   'P 1'
#
loop_
_entity.id
_entity.type
_entity.pdbx_description
1 polymer ?
#
loop_
_entity_poly.entity_id
_entity_poly.type
_entity_poly.pdbx_seq_one_letter_code
_entity_poly.pdbx_strand_id
1 'polypeptide(L)'
;MHLLRGPYRDVRVRFHSLPGSKRYPENEDRYAVVLERHNTILDELFAGTDVYLITPVWTTEPDAPPCHGDAEYWESRLVTDDPDPEYRTPTSFRCPSLSWCRGCLDDLLRDVANDKAAGALVADVLI
;
A
#
# COMPACT_ATOMS: atom_id res chain seq x y z
N MET A 1 1.48 10.07 -3.15
CA MET A 1 1.30 10.19 -1.68
C MET A 1 1.60 11.60 -1.12
N HIS A 2 2.64 12.32 -1.57
CA HIS A 2 2.92 13.68 -1.10
C HIS A 2 1.78 14.67 -1.39
N LEU A 3 1.14 14.56 -2.56
CA LEU A 3 0.00 15.40 -2.96
C LEU A 3 -1.22 15.25 -2.04
N LEU A 4 -1.37 14.13 -1.35
CA LEU A 4 -2.44 13.92 -0.36
C LEU A 4 -2.20 14.69 0.94
N ARG A 5 -0.99 15.22 1.18
CA ARG A 5 -0.66 15.90 2.44
C ARG A 5 -1.38 17.24 2.62
N GLY A 6 -1.61 17.97 1.54
CA GLY A 6 -2.24 19.29 1.57
C GLY A 6 -3.76 19.18 1.80
N PRO A 7 -4.50 18.58 0.85
CA PRO A 7 -5.97 18.53 0.90
C PRO A 7 -6.53 17.78 2.10
N TYR A 8 -5.82 16.79 2.63
CA TYR A 8 -6.29 15.92 3.71
C TYR A 8 -5.56 16.15 5.03
N ARG A 9 -4.96 17.34 5.24
CA ARG A 9 -4.13 17.61 6.41
C ARG A 9 -4.85 17.31 7.73
N ASP A 10 -6.13 17.64 7.82
CA ASP A 10 -6.91 17.56 9.06
C ASP A 10 -7.42 16.13 9.37
N VAL A 11 -7.38 15.22 8.40
CA VAL A 11 -7.81 13.83 8.55
C VAL A 11 -6.65 12.83 8.40
N ARG A 12 -5.42 13.34 8.28
CA ARG A 12 -4.24 12.52 8.06
C ARG A 12 -3.57 12.16 9.37
N VAL A 13 -3.56 10.87 9.68
CA VAL A 13 -2.81 10.32 10.82
C VAL A 13 -1.62 9.50 10.32
N ARG A 14 -0.51 9.53 11.06
CA ARG A 14 0.65 8.68 10.83
C ARG A 14 0.98 7.92 12.10
N PHE A 15 0.99 6.60 12.01
CA PHE A 15 1.39 5.72 13.11
C PHE A 15 2.85 5.28 12.95
N HIS A 16 3.56 5.18 14.07
CA HIS A 16 4.85 4.51 14.13
C HIS A 16 4.64 3.06 14.53
N SER A 17 4.96 2.15 13.62
CA SER A 17 4.73 0.72 13.79
C SER A 17 5.60 0.14 14.90
N LEU A 18 6.85 0.59 15.03
CA LEU A 18 7.78 0.09 16.04
C LEU A 18 8.00 1.05 17.21
N PRO A 19 8.26 0.52 18.43
CA PRO A 19 8.69 1.32 19.57
C PRO A 19 9.98 2.12 19.29
N GLY A 20 10.14 3.26 19.98
CA GLY A 20 11.32 4.11 19.84
C GLY A 20 11.49 4.73 18.46
N SER A 21 10.41 4.84 17.68
CA SER A 21 10.42 5.40 16.33
C SER A 21 11.36 4.68 15.34
N LYS A 22 11.68 3.41 15.60
CA LYS A 22 12.39 2.56 14.62
C LYS A 22 11.57 2.45 13.33
N ARG A 23 12.28 2.43 12.19
CA ARG A 23 11.65 2.44 10.86
C ARG A 23 11.36 1.05 10.33
N TYR A 24 12.25 0.10 10.54
CA TYR A 24 12.18 -1.23 9.94
C TYR A 24 12.34 -2.32 11.00
N PRO A 25 11.59 -3.43 10.89
CA PRO A 25 11.78 -4.60 11.74
C PRO A 25 13.11 -5.28 11.41
N GLU A 26 13.83 -5.71 12.45
CA GLU A 26 15.17 -6.33 12.33
C GLU A 26 15.11 -7.87 12.53
N ASN A 27 13.98 -8.39 13.03
CA ASN A 27 13.75 -9.80 13.33
C ASN A 27 12.24 -10.11 13.40
N GLU A 28 11.89 -11.39 13.54
CA GLU A 28 10.50 -11.85 13.57
C GLU A 28 9.67 -11.29 14.74
N ASP A 29 10.26 -11.08 15.91
CA ASP A 29 9.54 -10.45 17.03
C ASP A 29 9.13 -9.01 16.71
N ARG A 30 9.99 -8.27 15.98
CA ARG A 30 9.66 -6.93 15.49
C ARG A 30 8.60 -6.98 14.39
N TYR A 31 8.62 -7.99 13.53
CA TYR A 31 7.53 -8.21 12.57
C TYR A 31 6.21 -8.48 13.27
N ALA A 32 6.19 -9.34 14.29
CA ALA A 32 4.98 -9.62 15.06
C ALA A 32 4.33 -8.33 15.60
N VAL A 33 5.12 -7.41 16.15
CA VAL A 33 4.63 -6.09 16.61
C VAL A 33 4.09 -5.23 15.46
N VAL A 34 4.79 -5.20 14.32
CA VAL A 34 4.34 -4.43 13.14
C VAL A 34 3.01 -4.98 12.62
N LEU A 35 2.91 -6.29 12.43
CA LEU A 35 1.73 -6.96 11.91
C LEU A 35 0.55 -6.85 12.88
N GLU A 36 0.77 -7.09 14.17
CA GLU A 36 -0.27 -6.94 15.20
C GLU A 36 -0.89 -5.54 15.17
N ARG A 37 -0.06 -4.49 15.13
CA ARG A 37 -0.54 -3.10 15.17
C ARG A 37 -1.31 -2.71 13.91
N HIS A 38 -0.82 -3.07 12.73
CA HIS A 38 -1.54 -2.77 11.49
C HIS A 38 -2.84 -3.54 11.39
N ASN A 39 -2.83 -4.83 11.70
CA ASN A 39 -4.05 -5.63 11.72
C ASN A 39 -5.07 -5.11 12.73
N THR A 40 -4.63 -4.59 13.88
CA THR A 40 -5.54 -3.97 14.85
C THR A 40 -6.19 -2.70 14.28
N ILE A 41 -5.42 -1.82 13.64
CA ILE A 41 -5.98 -0.62 12.99
C ILE A 41 -6.95 -1.02 11.87
N LEU A 42 -6.58 -2.00 11.04
CA LEU A 42 -7.40 -2.44 9.92
C LEU A 42 -8.66 -3.18 10.37
N ASP A 43 -8.61 -3.95 11.46
CA ASP A 43 -9.79 -4.54 12.09
C ASP A 43 -10.77 -3.46 12.58
N GLU A 44 -10.27 -2.42 13.25
CA GLU A 44 -11.13 -1.31 13.70
C GLU A 44 -11.79 -0.55 12.53
N LEU A 45 -11.17 -0.54 11.36
CA LEU A 45 -11.69 0.15 10.18
C LEU A 45 -12.60 -0.71 9.30
N PHE A 46 -12.30 -2.00 9.17
CA PHE A 46 -12.84 -2.85 8.10
C PHE A 46 -13.32 -4.24 8.57
N ALA A 47 -13.40 -4.51 9.87
CA ALA A 47 -13.90 -5.79 10.37
C ALA A 47 -15.30 -6.10 9.80
N GLY A 48 -15.40 -7.23 9.08
CA GLY A 48 -16.66 -7.70 8.49
C GLY A 48 -17.07 -7.00 7.20
N THR A 49 -16.20 -6.21 6.57
CA THR A 49 -16.45 -5.56 5.28
C THR A 49 -15.54 -6.10 4.17
N ASP A 50 -15.94 -5.88 2.92
CA ASP A 50 -15.03 -6.01 1.79
C ASP A 50 -14.22 -4.70 1.66
N VAL A 51 -12.99 -4.80 1.16
CA VAL A 51 -12.09 -3.66 0.94
C VAL A 51 -11.50 -3.68 -0.46
N TYR A 52 -11.23 -2.49 -1.00
CA TYR A 52 -10.34 -2.31 -2.14
C TYR A 52 -8.90 -2.21 -1.67
N LEU A 53 -8.03 -3.02 -2.26
CA LEU A 53 -6.58 -2.92 -2.09
C LEU A 53 -5.97 -2.32 -3.35
N ILE A 54 -5.52 -1.06 -3.27
CA ILE A 54 -4.85 -0.38 -4.39
C ILE A 54 -3.34 -0.51 -4.22
N THR A 55 -2.67 -1.24 -5.11
CA THR A 55 -1.21 -1.39 -5.10
C THR A 55 -0.59 -0.84 -6.36
N PRO A 56 0.38 0.10 -6.27
CA PRO A 56 1.18 0.49 -7.42
C PRO A 56 2.22 -0.60 -7.74
N VAL A 57 2.46 -0.79 -9.03
CA VAL A 57 3.48 -1.65 -9.60
C VAL A 57 4.30 -0.79 -10.54
N TRP A 58 5.56 -0.55 -10.20
CA TRP A 58 6.49 0.18 -11.05
C TRP A 58 7.13 -0.78 -12.04
N THR A 59 7.15 -0.40 -13.31
CA THR A 59 7.84 -1.15 -14.36
C THR A 59 8.98 -0.30 -14.91
N THR A 60 10.18 -0.85 -14.94
CA THR A 60 11.36 -0.21 -15.55
C THR A 60 11.41 -0.37 -17.07
N GLU A 61 10.54 -1.21 -17.64
CA GLU A 61 10.46 -1.43 -19.09
C GLU A 61 9.28 -0.65 -19.68
N PRO A 62 9.50 0.19 -20.72
CA PRO A 62 8.46 1.01 -21.34
C PRO A 62 7.37 0.19 -22.06
N ASP A 63 7.67 -1.07 -22.41
CA ASP A 63 6.77 -2.02 -23.07
C ASP A 63 6.30 -3.15 -22.15
N ALA A 64 6.42 -3.00 -20.83
CA ALA A 64 5.92 -4.01 -19.90
C ALA A 64 4.42 -4.23 -20.19
N PRO A 65 4.00 -5.46 -20.57
CA PRO A 65 2.60 -5.72 -20.84
C PRO A 65 1.79 -5.35 -19.60
N PRO A 66 0.55 -4.85 -19.76
CA PRO A 66 -0.35 -4.60 -18.65
C PRO A 66 -0.32 -5.83 -17.75
N CYS A 67 -0.17 -5.63 -16.44
CA CYS A 67 -0.06 -6.72 -15.48
C CYS A 67 -1.38 -7.53 -15.48
N HIS A 68 -1.56 -8.42 -16.44
CA HIS A 68 -2.66 -9.36 -16.53
C HIS A 68 -2.34 -10.52 -15.59
N GLY A 69 -2.61 -10.31 -14.31
CA GLY A 69 -2.80 -11.39 -13.36
C GLY A 69 -4.16 -11.22 -12.71
N ASP A 70 -4.76 -12.33 -12.28
CA ASP A 70 -6.15 -12.51 -11.83
C ASP A 70 -6.64 -11.64 -10.64
N ALA A 71 -5.85 -10.66 -10.20
CA ALA A 71 -6.31 -9.57 -9.35
C ALA A 71 -6.51 -8.32 -10.22
N GLU A 72 -7.77 -7.96 -10.45
CA GLU A 72 -8.30 -6.89 -11.31
C GLU A 72 -7.31 -5.74 -11.51
N TYR A 73 -6.59 -5.81 -12.63
CA TYR A 73 -5.83 -4.70 -13.18
C TYR A 73 -6.79 -3.51 -13.36
N TRP A 74 -6.42 -2.34 -12.83
CA TRP A 74 -7.29 -1.17 -12.84
C TRP A 74 -6.88 -0.18 -13.93
N GLU A 75 -5.67 0.37 -13.87
CA GLU A 75 -5.18 1.37 -14.84
C GLU A 75 -3.64 1.45 -14.80
N SER A 76 -3.01 1.78 -15.92
CA SER A 76 -1.61 2.22 -15.97
C SER A 76 -1.52 3.71 -16.23
N ARG A 77 -0.66 4.40 -15.46
CA ARG A 77 -0.36 5.82 -15.63
C ARG A 77 1.13 6.07 -15.66
N LEU A 78 1.57 6.91 -16.59
CA LEU A 78 2.88 7.52 -16.52
C LEU A 78 2.84 8.67 -15.51
N VAL A 79 3.68 8.60 -14.48
CA VAL A 79 3.90 9.73 -13.57
C VAL A 79 4.70 10.78 -14.35
N THR A 80 4.04 11.83 -14.83
CA THR A 80 4.66 12.88 -15.67
C THR A 80 4.97 14.17 -14.91
N ASP A 81 4.51 14.27 -13.66
CA ASP A 81 4.63 15.45 -12.80
C ASP A 81 5.98 15.54 -12.09
N ASP A 82 6.84 14.52 -12.17
CA ASP A 82 8.20 14.60 -11.63
C ASP A 82 9.07 15.55 -12.50
N PRO A 83 9.72 16.57 -11.90
CA PRO A 83 10.60 17.48 -12.63
C PRO A 83 11.80 16.77 -13.25
N ASP A 84 12.25 15.66 -12.66
CA ASP A 84 13.35 14.85 -13.16
C ASP A 84 12.81 13.70 -14.03
N PRO A 85 13.16 13.65 -15.34
CA PRO A 85 12.73 12.59 -16.23
C PRO A 85 13.11 11.17 -15.77
N GLU A 86 14.16 11.01 -14.97
CA GLU A 86 14.60 9.70 -14.46
C GLU A 86 13.55 9.08 -13.51
N TYR A 87 12.79 9.90 -12.78
CA TYR A 87 11.75 9.45 -11.85
C TYR A 87 10.35 9.41 -12.48
N ARG A 88 10.22 9.66 -13.79
CA ARG A 88 8.96 9.50 -14.53
C ARG A 88 8.73 8.04 -14.88
N THR A 89 8.44 7.23 -13.88
CA THR A 89 8.29 5.78 -14.05
C THR A 89 6.85 5.42 -14.44
N PRO A 90 6.64 4.61 -15.50
CA PRO A 90 5.36 3.98 -15.75
C PRO A 90 4.90 3.20 -14.50
N THR A 91 3.71 3.52 -14.01
CA THR A 91 3.14 2.89 -12.81
C THR A 91 1.80 2.28 -13.18
N SER A 92 1.68 0.97 -12.99
CA SER A 92 0.43 0.23 -13.12
C SER A 92 -0.22 0.07 -11.76
N PHE A 93 -1.53 0.22 -11.67
CA PHE A 93 -2.29 0.05 -10.43
C PHE A 93 -3.15 -1.20 -10.52
N ARG A 94 -3.13 -1.99 -9.45
CA ARG A 94 -4.06 -3.11 -9.23
C ARG A 94 -5.04 -2.71 -8.15
N CYS A 95 -6.31 -3.08 -8.31
CA CYS A 95 -7.37 -2.75 -7.37
C CYS A 95 -8.31 -3.95 -7.13
N PRO A 96 -7.81 -5.10 -6.63
CA PRO A 96 -8.71 -6.18 -6.23
C PRO A 96 -9.61 -5.74 -5.07
N SER A 97 -10.85 -6.25 -5.08
CA SER A 97 -11.67 -6.35 -3.89
C SER A 97 -11.36 -7.64 -3.13
N LEU A 98 -11.33 -7.57 -1.81
CA LEU A 98 -11.20 -8.76 -0.96
C LEU A 98 -12.04 -8.60 0.32
N SER A 99 -12.56 -9.71 0.82
CA SER A 99 -13.17 -9.74 2.16
C SER A 99 -12.09 -9.59 3.21
N TRP A 100 -12.20 -8.57 4.05
CA TRP A 100 -11.23 -8.33 5.10
C TRP A 100 -11.26 -9.48 6.12
N CYS A 101 -10.08 -10.04 6.40
CA CYS A 101 -9.86 -10.90 7.55
C CYS A 101 -8.47 -10.63 8.12
N ARG A 102 -8.36 -10.68 9.45
CA ARG A 102 -7.11 -10.41 10.15
C ARG A 102 -5.98 -11.28 9.58
N GLY A 103 -4.89 -10.63 9.18
CA GLY A 103 -3.70 -11.28 8.59
C GLY A 103 -3.71 -11.42 7.07
N CYS A 104 -4.80 -11.09 6.36
CA CYS A 104 -4.86 -11.26 4.91
C CYS A 104 -3.87 -10.38 4.13
N LEU A 105 -3.36 -9.31 4.75
CA LEU A 105 -2.36 -8.41 4.17
C LEU A 105 -0.96 -8.57 4.78
N ASP A 106 -0.69 -9.61 5.59
CA ASP A 106 0.58 -9.74 6.29
C ASP A 106 1.79 -9.82 5.35
N ASP A 107 1.66 -10.54 4.24
CA ASP A 107 2.72 -10.64 3.23
C ASP A 107 3.01 -9.27 2.58
N LEU A 108 1.97 -8.52 2.22
CA LEU A 108 2.12 -7.17 1.67
C LEU A 108 2.75 -6.23 2.70
N LEU A 109 2.33 -6.28 3.97
CA LEU A 109 2.91 -5.48 5.05
C LEU A 109 4.39 -5.81 5.26
N ARG A 110 4.77 -7.08 5.13
CA ARG A 110 6.18 -7.52 5.16
C ARG A 110 6.95 -6.99 3.96
N ASP A 111 6.39 -7.03 2.77
CA ASP A 111 7.03 -6.48 1.57
C ASP A 111 7.23 -4.96 1.68
N VAL A 112 6.25 -4.24 2.23
CA VAL A 112 6.39 -2.80 2.52
C VAL A 112 7.49 -2.55 3.56
N ALA A 113 7.55 -3.34 4.63
CA ALA A 113 8.58 -3.23 5.64
C ALA A 113 9.99 -3.57 5.11
N ASN A 114 10.08 -4.34 4.02
CA ASN A 114 11.32 -4.74 3.36
C ASN A 114 11.66 -3.88 2.13
N ASP A 115 10.94 -2.79 1.90
CA ASP A 115 11.15 -1.91 0.73
C ASP A 115 10.97 -2.63 -0.62
N LYS A 116 10.19 -3.71 -0.64
CA LYS A 116 9.82 -4.46 -1.86
C LYS A 116 8.52 -3.94 -2.48
N ALA A 117 7.68 -3.30 -1.67
CA ALA A 117 6.45 -2.65 -2.09
C ALA A 117 6.31 -1.30 -1.38
N ALA A 118 5.58 -0.35 -1.95
CA ALA A 118 5.26 0.91 -1.27
C ALA A 118 3.98 1.52 -1.83
N GLY A 119 3.43 2.53 -1.16
CA GLY A 119 2.30 3.29 -1.68
C GLY A 119 0.96 2.54 -1.75
N ALA A 120 0.86 1.36 -1.14
CA ALA A 120 -0.40 0.62 -1.05
C ALA A 120 -1.46 1.42 -0.26
N LEU A 121 -2.71 1.33 -0.70
CA LEU A 121 -3.87 1.93 -0.06
C LEU A 121 -4.94 0.86 0.18
N VAL A 122 -5.62 0.95 1.31
CA VAL A 122 -6.79 0.13 1.64
C VAL A 122 -7.97 1.07 1.82
N ALA A 123 -9.08 0.78 1.17
CA ALA A 123 -10.29 1.60 1.21
C ALA A 123 -11.54 0.71 1.31
N ASP A 124 -12.60 1.24 1.92
CA ASP A 124 -13.92 0.63 1.90
C ASP A 124 -14.48 0.61 0.46
N VAL A 125 -15.36 -0.36 0.17
CA VAL A 125 -16.13 -0.48 -1.08
C VAL A 125 -17.36 0.44 -1.07
N LEU A 126 -17.82 0.88 0.10
CA LEU A 126 -18.92 1.82 0.27
C LEU A 126 -18.42 3.26 0.06
N ILE A 127 -18.61 3.78 -1.16
CA ILE A 127 -18.49 5.20 -1.50
C ILE A 127 -19.87 5.86 -1.43
#